data_AF-Q3ZVM6-F1
#
_entry.id   AF-Q3ZVM6-F1
#
_cell.length_a   1.000
_cell.length_b   1.000
_cell.length_c   1.000
_cell.angle_alpha   90.00
_cell.angle_beta   90.00
_cell.angle_gamma   90.00
#
_symmetry.space_group_name_H-M   'P 1'
#
loop_
_entity.id
_entity.type
_entity.pdbx_description
1 polymer ?
#
loop_
_entity_poly.entity_id
_entity_poly.type
_entity_poly.pdbx_seq_one_letter_code
_entity_poly.pdbx_strand_id
1 'polypeptide(L)'
;MTEQIKIMDMINKWGYLNLEQVALLLNKNKNTVEKQLYILINKKLIIANKLTRKNIYVLTHKGNSYLGRVHKKSIQINFYELSHQDMLIKWLCSQTDIEHYQTERELKMENGNLNAYPDLIVYKTDGTIQLVEFERTRKTPERFFKKLQGLVEYYKQNYTVHWITPTQTLANWIQNQVNKWQAPQELNTYEILKNKE
;
A
#
# COMPACT_ATOMS: atom_id res chain seq x y z
N MET A 1 15.49 14.92 8.41
CA MET A 1 14.20 14.48 8.98
C MET A 1 14.46 13.50 10.13
N THR A 2 13.90 13.75 11.32
CA THR A 2 14.08 12.83 12.46
C THR A 2 13.34 11.51 12.20
N GLU A 3 13.79 10.41 12.81
CA GLU A 3 13.15 9.09 12.65
C GLU A 3 11.65 9.10 13.02
N GLN A 4 11.28 9.89 14.03
CA GLN A 4 9.90 10.10 14.44
C GLN A 4 9.03 10.69 13.33
N ILE A 5 9.54 11.69 12.60
CA ILE A 5 8.82 12.28 11.46
C ILE A 5 8.67 11.24 10.35
N LYS A 6 9.73 10.45 10.05
CA LYS A 6 9.65 9.36 9.07
C LYS A 6 8.54 8.35 9.43
N ILE A 7 8.48 7.90 10.68
CA ILE A 7 7.43 6.98 11.17
C ILE A 7 6.04 7.58 10.99
N MET A 8 5.87 8.86 11.36
CA MET A 8 4.60 9.56 11.21
C MET A 8 4.18 9.67 9.74
N ASP A 9 5.11 10.00 8.85
CA ASP A 9 4.85 10.06 7.40
C ASP A 9 4.45 8.68 6.87
N MET A 10 5.14 7.60 7.25
CA MET A 10 4.76 6.23 6.83
C MET A 10 3.38 5.83 7.33
N ILE A 11 3.06 6.06 8.61
CA ILE A 11 1.71 5.81 9.16
C ILE A 11 0.67 6.60 8.37
N ASN A 12 0.97 7.84 8.00
CA ASN A 12 0.06 8.64 7.20
C ASN A 12 -0.14 8.06 5.79
N LYS A 13 0.96 7.72 5.09
CA LYS A 13 0.93 7.17 3.73
C LYS A 13 0.04 5.93 3.67
N TRP A 14 0.26 5.00 4.58
CA TRP A 14 -0.52 3.76 4.67
C TRP A 14 -1.85 3.90 5.42
N GLY A 15 -2.11 5.08 6.00
CA GLY A 15 -3.27 5.37 6.85
C GLY A 15 -3.14 4.82 8.29
N TYR A 16 -2.70 3.58 8.42
CA TYR A 16 -2.38 2.92 9.70
C TYR A 16 -1.36 1.83 9.47
N LEU A 17 -0.55 1.52 10.50
CA LEU A 17 0.46 0.46 10.44
C LEU A 17 0.58 -0.24 11.80
N ASN A 18 0.94 -1.52 11.81
CA ASN A 18 1.37 -2.21 13.02
C ASN A 18 2.91 -2.12 13.21
N LEU A 19 3.39 -2.57 14.38
CA LEU A 19 4.82 -2.52 14.73
C LEU A 19 5.69 -3.23 13.68
N GLU A 20 5.28 -4.41 13.24
CA GLU A 20 6.03 -5.21 12.28
C GLU A 20 6.13 -4.55 10.92
N GLN A 21 5.06 -3.91 10.45
CA GLN A 21 5.05 -3.18 9.20
C GLN A 21 5.94 -1.93 9.27
N VAL A 22 5.89 -1.17 10.37
CA VAL A 22 6.79 -0.01 10.55
C VAL A 22 8.25 -0.47 10.61
N ALA A 23 8.54 -1.57 11.32
CA ALA A 23 9.86 -2.14 11.40
C ALA A 23 10.39 -2.62 10.04
N LEU A 24 9.52 -3.25 9.24
CA LEU A 24 9.85 -3.72 7.90
C LEU A 24 10.12 -2.56 6.93
N LEU A 25 9.27 -1.53 6.91
CA LEU A 25 9.46 -0.34 6.08
C LEU A 25 10.71 0.46 6.45
N LEU A 26 11.09 0.46 7.74
CA LEU A 26 12.32 1.10 8.21
C LEU A 26 13.57 0.24 8.02
N ASN A 27 13.41 -1.05 7.71
CA ASN A 27 14.46 -2.06 7.80
C ASN A 27 15.20 -2.01 9.16
N LYS A 28 14.43 -2.06 10.26
CA LYS A 28 14.94 -1.94 11.64
C LYS A 28 14.39 -3.00 12.58
N ASN A 29 15.13 -3.24 13.66
CA ASN A 29 14.68 -4.12 14.74
C ASN A 29 13.40 -3.56 15.41
N LYS A 30 12.44 -4.46 15.68
CA LYS A 30 11.15 -4.11 16.30
C LYS A 30 11.30 -3.37 17.63
N ASN A 31 12.24 -3.76 18.49
CA ASN A 31 12.45 -3.12 19.80
C ASN A 31 12.87 -1.65 19.67
N THR A 32 13.68 -1.35 18.65
CA THR A 32 14.11 0.03 18.37
C THR A 32 12.93 0.88 17.89
N VAL A 33 12.12 0.32 16.99
CA VAL A 33 10.93 1.01 16.46
C VAL A 33 9.87 1.19 17.53
N GLU A 34 9.67 0.20 18.40
CA GLU A 34 8.74 0.26 19.53
C GLU A 34 9.07 1.42 20.48
N LYS A 35 10.35 1.65 20.80
CA LYS A 35 10.78 2.81 21.59
C LYS A 35 10.41 4.13 20.92
N GLN A 36 10.56 4.24 19.60
CA GLN A 36 10.18 5.47 18.87
C GLN A 36 8.66 5.67 18.86
N LEU A 37 7.89 4.61 18.65
CA LEU A 37 6.43 4.64 18.71
C LEU A 37 5.94 5.05 20.10
N TYR A 38 6.56 4.55 21.17
CA TYR A 38 6.24 4.96 22.54
C TYR A 38 6.46 6.46 22.77
N ILE A 39 7.54 7.04 22.24
CA ILE A 39 7.77 8.49 22.32
C ILE A 39 6.67 9.27 21.58
N LEU A 40 6.27 8.81 20.38
CA LEU A 40 5.20 9.44 19.59
C LEU A 40 3.84 9.37 20.30
N ILE A 41 3.54 8.26 20.99
CA ILE A 41 2.34 8.08 21.81
C ILE A 41 2.34 9.06 22.99
N ASN A 42 3.45 9.16 23.73
CA ASN A 42 3.58 10.07 24.87
C ASN A 42 3.41 11.54 24.45
N LYS A 43 3.88 11.90 23.25
CA LYS A 43 3.67 13.23 22.65
C LYS A 43 2.24 13.45 22.13
N LYS A 44 1.39 12.41 22.16
CA LYS A 44 0.03 12.36 21.62
C LYS A 44 -0.03 12.62 20.11
N LEU A 45 1.03 12.26 19.37
CA LEU A 45 1.11 12.41 17.91
C LEU A 45 0.50 11.20 17.18
N ILE A 46 0.57 10.02 17.79
CA ILE A 46 -0.13 8.81 17.34
C ILE A 46 -0.92 8.21 18.50
N ILE A 47 -1.88 7.35 18.17
CA ILE A 47 -2.53 6.44 19.14
C ILE A 47 -2.29 4.99 18.72
N ALA A 48 -2.24 4.09 19.70
CA ALA A 48 -2.22 2.65 19.48
C ALA A 48 -3.62 2.08 19.72
N ASN A 49 -4.25 1.57 18.67
CA ASN A 49 -5.46 0.77 18.78
C ASN A 49 -5.08 -0.65 19.22
N LYS A 50 -5.69 -1.10 20.32
CA LYS A 50 -5.42 -2.40 20.97
C LYS A 50 -6.52 -3.44 20.75
N LEU A 51 -7.46 -3.20 19.83
CA LEU A 51 -8.56 -4.13 19.55
C LEU A 51 -8.08 -5.47 18.94
N THR A 52 -6.84 -5.52 18.48
CA THR A 52 -6.18 -6.73 17.96
C THR A 52 -4.97 -7.13 18.81
N ARG A 53 -4.53 -8.39 18.69
CA ARG A 53 -3.27 -8.88 19.31
C ARG A 53 -2.03 -8.07 18.89
N LYS A 54 -2.12 -7.33 17.78
CA LYS A 54 -1.11 -6.39 17.31
C LYS A 54 -1.59 -4.97 17.58
N ASN A 55 -0.71 -4.11 18.09
CA ASN A 55 -0.99 -2.68 18.19
C ASN A 55 -1.02 -2.09 16.78
N ILE A 56 -2.08 -1.35 16.46
CA ILE A 56 -2.22 -0.62 15.19
C ILE A 56 -2.11 0.87 15.48
N TYR A 57 -1.18 1.54 14.82
CA TYR A 57 -0.87 2.94 15.03
C TYR A 57 -1.54 3.80 13.96
N VAL A 58 -2.21 4.86 14.40
CA VAL A 58 -2.81 5.91 13.56
C VAL A 58 -2.39 7.30 14.07
N LEU A 59 -2.27 8.26 13.16
CA LEU A 59 -2.04 9.65 13.53
C LEU A 59 -3.24 10.23 14.28
N THR A 60 -2.96 11.03 15.31
CA THR A 60 -3.97 11.87 15.95
C THR A 60 -4.21 13.15 15.13
N HIS A 61 -5.22 13.94 15.53
CA HIS A 61 -5.39 15.30 15.03
C HIS A 61 -4.10 16.14 15.19
N LYS A 62 -3.47 16.05 16.36
CA LYS A 62 -2.21 16.72 16.66
C LYS A 62 -1.07 16.22 15.77
N GLY A 63 -0.97 14.91 15.54
CA GLY A 63 0.01 14.32 14.65
C GLY A 63 -0.11 14.79 13.21
N ASN A 64 -1.33 14.85 12.68
CA ASN A 64 -1.59 15.39 11.34
C ASN A 64 -1.21 16.87 11.24
N SER A 65 -1.61 17.67 12.22
CA SER A 65 -1.25 19.10 12.28
C SER A 65 0.26 19.30 12.35
N TYR A 66 0.97 18.43 13.08
CA TYR A 66 2.43 18.46 13.18
C TYR A 66 3.12 18.20 11.83
N LEU A 67 2.50 17.41 10.94
CA LEU A 67 2.96 17.21 9.56
C LEU A 67 2.47 18.30 8.60
N GLY A 68 1.88 19.40 9.11
CA GLY A 68 1.37 20.51 8.29
C GLY A 68 0.11 20.19 7.50
N ARG A 69 -0.66 19.16 7.87
CA ARG A 69 -1.83 18.70 7.11
C ARG A 69 -3.14 19.18 7.73
N VAL A 70 -4.04 19.72 6.89
CA VAL A 70 -5.40 20.10 7.29
C VAL A 70 -6.25 18.83 7.42
N HIS A 71 -6.73 18.55 8.62
CA HIS A 71 -7.47 17.34 8.92
C HIS A 71 -8.94 17.44 8.46
N LYS A 72 -9.40 16.54 7.58
CA LYS A 72 -10.81 16.47 7.17
C LYS A 72 -11.64 15.45 7.97
N LYS A 73 -11.12 14.27 8.33
CA LYS A 73 -11.78 13.24 9.18
C LYS A 73 -10.74 12.27 9.79
N SER A 74 -11.07 11.68 10.95
CA SER A 74 -10.23 10.64 11.58
C SER A 74 -10.16 9.40 10.70
N ILE A 75 -9.00 8.75 10.66
CA ILE A 75 -8.82 7.51 9.90
C ILE A 75 -9.52 6.38 10.64
N GLN A 76 -10.50 5.76 9.99
CA GLN A 76 -11.12 4.53 10.46
C GLN A 76 -10.23 3.34 10.07
N ILE A 77 -9.89 2.50 11.04
CA ILE A 77 -9.10 1.29 10.79
C ILE A 77 -10.02 0.25 10.14
N ASN A 78 -9.63 -0.24 8.96
CA ASN A 78 -10.30 -1.35 8.29
C ASN A 78 -9.49 -2.64 8.48
N PHE A 79 -9.92 -3.51 9.39
CA PHE A 79 -9.19 -4.73 9.70
C PHE A 79 -9.13 -5.72 8.52
N TYR A 80 -10.04 -5.63 7.54
CA TYR A 80 -10.01 -6.45 6.33
C TYR A 80 -8.82 -6.09 5.42
N GLU A 81 -8.41 -4.82 5.42
CA GLU A 81 -7.31 -4.30 4.60
C GLU A 81 -5.93 -4.58 5.19
N LEU A 82 -5.80 -4.91 6.48
CA LEU A 82 -4.49 -5.17 7.11
C LEU A 82 -3.71 -6.28 6.40
N SER A 83 -4.40 -7.37 6.03
CA SER A 83 -3.78 -8.48 5.30
C SER A 83 -3.34 -8.09 3.89
N HIS A 84 -4.08 -7.18 3.26
CA HIS A 84 -3.74 -6.63 1.96
C HIS A 84 -2.49 -5.75 2.10
N GLN A 85 -2.50 -4.80 3.04
CA GLN A 85 -1.36 -3.93 3.31
C GLN A 85 -0.08 -4.70 3.69
N ASP A 86 -0.18 -5.74 4.51
CA ASP A 86 0.96 -6.59 4.89
C ASP A 86 1.65 -7.19 3.66
N MET A 87 0.87 -7.69 2.70
CA MET A 87 1.41 -8.29 1.47
C MET A 87 2.06 -7.25 0.57
N LEU A 88 1.43 -6.09 0.40
CA LEU A 88 2.00 -4.99 -0.38
C LEU A 88 3.32 -4.50 0.22
N ILE A 89 3.39 -4.32 1.54
CA ILE A 89 4.59 -3.85 2.22
C ILE A 89 5.72 -4.89 2.08
N LYS A 90 5.42 -6.18 2.25
CA LYS A 90 6.40 -7.25 2.06
C LYS A 90 6.97 -7.26 0.66
N TRP A 91 6.11 -7.17 -0.34
CA TRP A 91 6.53 -7.08 -1.74
C TRP A 91 7.33 -5.82 -2.02
N LEU A 92 6.90 -4.67 -1.49
CA LEU A 92 7.61 -3.40 -1.64
C LEU A 92 9.03 -3.49 -1.06
N CYS A 93 9.16 -4.04 0.15
CA CYS A 93 10.44 -4.20 0.83
C CYS A 93 11.32 -5.33 0.25
N SER A 94 10.79 -6.20 -0.61
CA SER A 94 11.60 -7.21 -1.31
C SER A 94 12.19 -6.70 -2.62
N GLN A 95 11.74 -5.55 -3.12
CA GLN A 95 12.32 -4.91 -4.30
C GLN A 95 13.65 -4.23 -3.96
N THR A 96 14.57 -4.20 -4.91
CA THR A 96 15.91 -3.62 -4.73
C THR A 96 16.13 -2.35 -5.56
N ASP A 97 15.19 -2.03 -6.43
CA ASP A 97 15.31 -1.04 -7.51
C ASP A 97 14.24 0.06 -7.43
N ILE A 98 13.71 0.33 -6.24
CA ILE A 98 12.69 1.37 -6.00
C ILE A 98 13.35 2.72 -5.71
N GLU A 99 13.00 3.72 -6.52
CA GLU A 99 13.33 5.12 -6.25
C GLU A 99 12.25 5.78 -5.39
N HIS A 100 10.98 5.58 -5.75
CA HIS A 100 9.85 6.19 -5.06
C HIS A 100 8.60 5.31 -5.13
N TYR A 101 7.67 5.52 -4.19
CA TYR A 101 6.35 4.91 -4.26
C TYR A 101 5.25 5.83 -3.70
N GLN A 102 4.05 5.67 -4.24
CA GLN A 102 2.81 6.30 -3.74
C GLN A 102 1.79 5.21 -3.40
N THR A 103 1.08 5.41 -2.30
CA THR A 103 -0.01 4.51 -1.86
C THR A 103 -1.36 4.90 -2.47
N GLU A 104 -2.29 3.96 -2.59
CA GLU A 104 -3.69 4.26 -3.01
C GLU A 104 -4.30 5.43 -2.21
N ARG A 105 -3.96 5.51 -0.91
CA ARG A 105 -4.40 6.59 -0.04
C ARG A 105 -3.84 7.95 -0.45
N GLU A 106 -2.54 8.03 -0.75
CA GLU A 106 -1.94 9.28 -1.24
C GLU A 106 -2.61 9.71 -2.55
N LEU A 107 -2.86 8.77 -3.46
CA LEU A 107 -3.53 9.05 -4.71
C LEU A 107 -4.95 9.57 -4.52
N LYS A 108 -5.73 8.97 -3.61
CA LYS A 108 -7.07 9.46 -3.23
C LYS A 108 -7.04 10.85 -2.59
N MET A 109 -5.94 11.21 -1.94
CA MET A 109 -5.77 12.52 -1.33
C MET A 109 -5.35 13.58 -2.35
N GLU A 110 -4.49 13.22 -3.30
CA GLU A 110 -4.01 14.08 -4.39
C GLU A 110 -5.09 14.30 -5.46
N ASN A 111 -5.87 13.25 -5.74
CA ASN A 111 -6.87 13.23 -6.77
C ASN A 111 -8.15 12.57 -6.21
N GLY A 112 -9.25 13.33 -6.18
CA GLY A 112 -10.54 12.82 -5.70
C GLY A 112 -11.46 12.30 -6.82
N ASN A 113 -11.04 12.44 -8.08
CA ASN A 113 -11.92 12.32 -9.24
C ASN A 113 -11.77 11.00 -10.01
N LEU A 114 -10.77 10.16 -9.70
CA LEU A 114 -10.66 8.84 -10.32
C LEU A 114 -11.58 7.83 -9.63
N ASN A 115 -12.21 7.01 -10.46
CA ASN A 115 -13.09 5.94 -10.02
C ASN A 115 -12.32 4.71 -9.51
N ALA A 116 -11.06 4.53 -9.94
CA ALA A 116 -10.21 3.40 -9.56
C ALA A 116 -8.75 3.85 -9.46
N TYR A 117 -8.06 3.36 -8.42
CA TYR A 117 -6.65 3.62 -8.16
C TYR A 117 -5.89 2.28 -8.03
N PRO A 118 -4.60 2.25 -8.40
CA PRO A 118 -3.74 1.12 -8.06
C PRO A 118 -3.46 1.11 -6.56
N ASP A 119 -3.18 -0.08 -6.02
CA ASP A 119 -2.91 -0.20 -4.58
C ASP A 119 -1.57 0.48 -4.23
N LEU A 120 -0.56 0.37 -5.11
CA LEU A 120 0.66 1.20 -5.12
C LEU A 120 1.02 1.66 -6.53
N ILE A 121 1.66 2.83 -6.63
CA ILE A 121 2.51 3.19 -7.77
C ILE A 121 3.95 3.09 -7.30
N VAL A 122 4.79 2.44 -8.10
CA VAL A 122 6.23 2.32 -7.85
C VAL A 122 6.97 2.94 -9.02
N TYR A 123 7.92 3.81 -8.69
CA TYR A 123 8.86 4.41 -9.62
C TYR A 123 10.21 3.72 -9.42
N LYS A 124 10.69 3.09 -10.47
CA LYS A 124 11.94 2.34 -10.46
C LYS A 124 13.11 3.19 -10.91
N THR A 125 14.31 2.78 -10.50
CA THR A 125 15.58 3.45 -10.83
C THR A 125 15.89 3.49 -12.33
N ASP A 126 15.28 2.63 -13.13
CA ASP A 126 15.39 2.60 -14.60
C ASP A 126 14.38 3.54 -15.31
N GLY A 127 13.62 4.33 -14.55
CA GLY A 127 12.58 5.22 -15.05
C GLY A 127 11.24 4.53 -15.34
N THR A 128 11.11 3.23 -15.06
CA THR A 128 9.84 2.52 -15.26
C THR A 128 8.85 2.80 -14.14
N ILE A 129 7.56 2.86 -14.51
CA ILE A 129 6.45 2.99 -13.57
C ILE A 129 5.73 1.65 -13.47
N GLN A 130 5.56 1.14 -12.25
CA GLN A 130 4.79 -0.07 -11.98
C GLN A 130 3.54 0.25 -11.16
N LEU A 131 2.38 -0.19 -11.63
CA LEU A 131 1.13 -0.17 -10.89
C LEU A 131 0.96 -1.51 -10.20
N VAL A 132 0.95 -1.51 -8.87
CA VAL A 132 0.89 -2.73 -8.08
C VAL A 132 -0.54 -2.94 -7.61
N GLU A 133 -1.01 -4.15 -7.82
CA GLU A 133 -2.39 -4.57 -7.58
C GLU A 133 -2.40 -5.85 -6.75
N PHE A 134 -3.14 -5.89 -5.64
CA PHE A 134 -3.32 -7.12 -4.88
C PHE A 134 -4.72 -7.70 -5.09
N GLU A 135 -4.78 -8.98 -5.45
CA GLU A 135 -6.03 -9.71 -5.63
C GLU A 135 -6.09 -10.93 -4.71
N ARG A 136 -7.13 -10.96 -3.85
CA ARG A 136 -7.34 -12.01 -2.85
C ARG A 136 -8.61 -12.82 -3.07
N THR A 137 -9.62 -12.22 -3.68
CA THR A 137 -10.98 -12.75 -3.74
C THR A 137 -11.53 -12.49 -5.12
N ARG A 138 -11.19 -13.38 -6.08
CA ARG A 138 -11.65 -13.39 -7.49
C ARG A 138 -12.79 -12.39 -7.73
N LYS A 139 -12.45 -11.16 -8.09
CA LYS A 139 -13.46 -10.14 -8.39
C LYS A 139 -14.31 -10.64 -9.56
N THR A 140 -15.53 -10.15 -9.69
CA THR A 140 -16.30 -10.47 -10.90
C THR A 140 -15.53 -9.95 -12.13
N PRO A 141 -15.61 -10.64 -13.29
CA PRO A 141 -14.93 -10.18 -14.51
C PRO A 141 -15.22 -8.72 -14.86
N GLU A 142 -16.46 -8.25 -14.65
CA GLU A 142 -16.87 -6.86 -14.90
C GLU A 142 -16.15 -5.89 -13.96
N ARG A 143 -15.99 -6.25 -12.68
CA ARG A 143 -15.28 -5.41 -11.71
C ARG A 143 -13.78 -5.35 -12.02
N PHE A 144 -13.19 -6.46 -12.44
CA PHE A 144 -11.80 -6.50 -12.88
C PHE A 144 -11.59 -5.63 -14.13
N PHE A 145 -12.46 -5.77 -15.12
CA PHE A 145 -12.40 -5.00 -16.36
C PHE A 145 -12.54 -3.49 -16.12
N LYS A 146 -13.52 -3.07 -15.31
CA LYS A 146 -13.67 -1.65 -14.94
C LYS A 146 -12.43 -1.09 -14.25
N LYS A 147 -11.78 -1.88 -13.38
CA LYS A 147 -10.53 -1.44 -12.73
C LYS A 147 -9.43 -1.24 -13.78
N LEU A 148 -9.21 -2.21 -14.65
CA LEU A 148 -8.22 -2.09 -15.74
C LEU A 148 -8.48 -0.90 -16.66
N GLN A 149 -9.73 -0.69 -17.09
CA GLN A 149 -10.09 0.47 -17.92
C GLN A 149 -9.74 1.79 -17.22
N GLY A 150 -10.09 1.93 -15.94
CA GLY A 150 -9.75 3.14 -15.18
C GLY A 150 -8.24 3.38 -15.06
N LEU A 151 -7.43 2.33 -14.93
CA LEU A 151 -5.97 2.46 -14.94
C LEU A 151 -5.45 2.91 -16.31
N VAL A 152 -5.95 2.32 -17.40
CA VAL A 152 -5.56 2.68 -18.78
C VAL A 152 -5.92 4.13 -19.11
N GLU A 153 -7.13 4.56 -18.78
CA GLU A 153 -7.58 5.93 -19.01
C GLU A 153 -6.73 6.96 -18.23
N TYR A 154 -6.32 6.61 -17.01
CA TYR A 154 -5.59 7.55 -16.15
C TYR A 154 -4.11 7.69 -16.55
N TYR A 155 -3.40 6.58 -16.72
CA TYR A 155 -1.95 6.63 -16.94
C TYR A 155 -1.56 6.77 -18.41
N LYS A 156 -2.49 6.52 -19.35
CA LYS A 156 -2.41 6.78 -20.80
C LYS A 156 -1.31 6.05 -21.58
N GLN A 157 -0.08 5.90 -21.07
CA GLN A 157 1.04 5.07 -21.57
C GLN A 157 2.25 5.13 -20.60
N ASN A 158 3.20 4.18 -20.70
CA ASN A 158 4.45 4.06 -19.91
C ASN A 158 4.33 3.52 -18.48
N TYR A 159 3.47 2.53 -18.26
CA TYR A 159 3.43 1.79 -17.00
C TYR A 159 3.26 0.29 -17.25
N THR A 160 3.67 -0.53 -16.27
CA THR A 160 3.36 -1.96 -16.23
C THR A 160 2.46 -2.26 -15.04
N VAL A 161 1.47 -3.13 -15.20
CA VAL A 161 0.63 -3.56 -14.06
C VAL A 161 1.18 -4.87 -13.50
N HIS A 162 1.49 -4.88 -12.21
CA HIS A 162 2.01 -6.02 -11.47
C HIS A 162 0.93 -6.54 -10.50
N TRP A 163 0.46 -7.77 -10.70
CA TRP A 163 -0.56 -8.39 -9.83
C TRP A 163 0.07 -9.31 -8.80
N ILE A 164 -0.14 -8.99 -7.54
CA ILE A 164 0.22 -9.81 -6.40
C ILE A 164 -0.99 -10.64 -6.01
N THR A 165 -0.82 -11.96 -5.91
CA THR A 165 -1.91 -12.85 -5.51
C THR A 165 -1.42 -13.90 -4.51
N PRO A 166 -2.28 -14.39 -3.61
CA PRO A 166 -1.89 -15.40 -2.63
C PRO A 166 -1.85 -16.82 -3.20
N THR A 167 -2.39 -17.08 -4.40
CA THR A 167 -2.48 -18.45 -4.96
C THR A 167 -2.29 -18.49 -6.46
N GLN A 168 -1.71 -19.60 -6.97
CA GLN A 168 -1.59 -19.84 -8.41
C GLN A 168 -2.95 -19.84 -9.11
N THR A 169 -4.01 -20.32 -8.44
CA THR A 169 -5.36 -20.37 -9.01
C THR A 169 -5.98 -18.98 -9.21
N LEU A 170 -5.54 -17.97 -8.46
CA LEU A 170 -5.89 -16.57 -8.69
C LEU A 170 -5.07 -15.98 -9.82
N ALA A 171 -3.76 -16.21 -9.84
CA ALA A 171 -2.89 -15.79 -10.93
C ALA A 171 -3.38 -16.28 -12.29
N ASN A 172 -3.69 -17.58 -12.41
CA ASN A 172 -4.23 -18.16 -13.65
C ASN A 172 -5.57 -17.52 -14.04
N TRP A 173 -6.42 -17.20 -13.06
CA TRP A 173 -7.71 -16.57 -13.34
C TRP A 173 -7.54 -15.13 -13.87
N ILE A 174 -6.63 -14.34 -13.31
CA ILE A 174 -6.29 -12.98 -13.76
C ILE A 174 -5.76 -13.03 -15.19
N GLN A 175 -4.77 -13.90 -15.46
CA GLN A 175 -4.20 -14.05 -16.79
C GLN A 175 -5.27 -14.40 -17.83
N ASN A 176 -6.19 -15.31 -17.48
CA ASN A 176 -7.30 -15.67 -18.35
C ASN A 176 -8.26 -14.50 -18.61
N GLN A 177 -8.49 -13.61 -17.63
CA GLN A 177 -9.27 -12.39 -17.90
C GLN A 177 -8.52 -11.52 -18.89
N VAL A 178 -7.28 -11.19 -18.61
CA VAL A 178 -6.43 -10.30 -19.44
C VAL A 178 -6.41 -10.77 -20.89
N ASN A 179 -6.16 -12.05 -21.12
CA ASN A 179 -6.11 -12.65 -22.46
C ASN A 179 -7.44 -12.51 -23.21
N LYS A 180 -8.58 -12.70 -22.52
CA LYS A 180 -9.91 -12.55 -23.13
C LYS A 180 -10.20 -11.12 -23.59
N TRP A 181 -9.70 -10.14 -22.85
CA TRP A 181 -10.00 -8.74 -23.09
C TRP A 181 -8.99 -8.04 -24.01
N GLN A 182 -7.98 -8.76 -24.53
CA GLN A 182 -6.91 -8.22 -25.39
C GLN A 182 -6.33 -6.91 -24.81
N ALA A 183 -6.15 -6.87 -23.48
CA ALA A 183 -5.75 -5.64 -22.81
C ALA A 183 -4.42 -5.13 -23.40
N PRO A 184 -4.33 -3.84 -23.79
CA PRO A 184 -3.23 -3.31 -24.63
C PRO A 184 -1.86 -3.25 -23.96
N GLN A 185 -1.64 -3.86 -22.80
CA GLN A 185 -0.39 -3.76 -22.06
C GLN A 185 0.03 -5.09 -21.43
N GLU A 186 1.33 -5.35 -21.49
CA GLU A 186 1.97 -6.50 -20.89
C GLU A 186 1.86 -6.43 -19.36
N LEU A 187 0.97 -7.26 -18.81
CA LEU A 187 0.96 -7.61 -17.41
C LEU A 187 2.11 -8.59 -17.15
N ASN A 188 3.30 -8.05 -17.06
CA ASN A 188 4.46 -8.85 -16.73
C ASN A 188 4.45 -9.10 -15.23
N THR A 189 4.38 -10.39 -14.90
CA THR A 189 4.64 -11.03 -13.60
C THR A 189 3.49 -11.02 -12.60
N TYR A 190 2.95 -12.21 -12.36
CA TYR A 190 2.31 -12.56 -11.10
C TYR A 190 3.39 -13.06 -10.14
N GLU A 191 3.46 -12.49 -8.95
CA GLU A 191 4.29 -13.03 -7.88
C GLU A 191 3.40 -13.73 -6.85
N ILE A 192 3.62 -15.03 -6.66
CA ILE A 192 3.11 -15.71 -5.48
C ILE A 192 4.09 -15.36 -4.37
N LEU A 193 3.70 -14.44 -3.49
CA LEU A 193 4.40 -14.20 -2.24
C LEU A 193 4.33 -15.49 -1.42
N LYS A 194 5.32 -16.36 -1.61
CA LYS A 194 5.60 -17.44 -0.68
C LYS A 194 6.04 -16.74 0.60
N ASN A 195 5.23 -16.82 1.64
CA ASN A 195 5.76 -16.62 2.99
C ASN A 195 6.87 -17.66 3.13
N LYS A 196 8.14 -17.23 3.04
CA LYS A 196 9.18 -18.00 3.72
C LYS A 196 8.83 -17.84 5.20
N GLU A 197 8.24 -18.89 5.75
CA GLU A 197 8.01 -19.04 7.19
C GLU A 197 9.30 -18.80 7.96
#